data_AF-A0A937NPC7-F1
#
_entry.id   AF-A0A937NPC7-F1
#
_cell.length_a   1.000
_cell.length_b   1.000
_cell.length_c   1.000
_cell.angle_alpha   90.00
_cell.angle_beta   90.00
_cell.angle_gamma   90.00
#
_symmetry.space_group_name_H-M   'P 1'
#
loop_
_entity.id
_entity.type
_entity.pdbx_description
1 polymer ?
#
loop_
_entity_poly.entity_id
_entity_poly.type
_entity_poly.pdbx_seq_one_letter_code
_entity_poly.pdbx_strand_id
1 'polypeptide(L)' 'MFSLDEPWRGRFLDLVANLATGEMWDGGRRPGREEVTAWLGTDYGLYQEMMVLVDAWRRPRIGRLT' A
#
# COMPACT_ATOMS: atom_id res chain seq x y z
N MET A 1 -2.43 5.04 -5.51
CA MET A 1 -1.42 5.05 -4.43
C MET A 1 -1.15 6.46 -3.94
N PHE A 2 -0.46 7.30 -4.71
CA PHE A 2 -0.07 8.64 -4.28
C PHE A 2 -1.18 9.71 -4.30
N SER A 3 -2.33 9.37 -4.90
CA SER A 3 -3.53 10.20 -4.97
C SER A 3 -4.46 10.02 -3.76
N LEU A 4 -4.07 9.25 -2.75
CA LEU A 4 -4.83 9.14 -1.51
C LEU A 4 -4.63 10.41 -0.67
N ASP A 5 -5.66 10.78 0.10
CA ASP A 5 -5.56 11.85 1.09
C ASP A 5 -4.85 11.36 2.37
N GLU A 6 -4.32 12.30 3.15
CA GLU A 6 -3.83 11.98 4.50
C GLU A 6 -5.01 11.69 5.44
N PRO A 7 -4.86 10.79 6.42
CA PRO A 7 -3.64 10.03 6.76
C PRO A 7 -3.47 8.73 5.97
N TRP A 8 -4.41 8.40 5.07
CA TRP A 8 -4.46 7.10 4.39
C TRP A 8 -3.29 6.87 3.45
N ARG A 9 -2.85 7.91 2.74
CA ARG A 9 -1.66 7.84 1.91
C ARG A 9 -0.43 7.44 2.72
N GLY A 10 -0.18 8.11 3.84
CA GLY A 10 0.95 7.79 4.72
C GLY A 10 0.90 6.33 5.17
N ARG A 11 -0.23 5.91 5.76
CA ARG A 11 -0.42 4.54 6.26
C ARG A 11 -0.21 3.48 5.19
N PHE A 12 -0.67 3.75 3.98
CA PHE A 12 -0.51 2.80 2.88
C PHE A 12 0.94 2.69 2.43
N LEU A 13 1.65 3.82 2.34
CA LEU A 13 3.07 3.83 2.02
C LEU A 13 3.90 3.13 3.09
N ASP A 14 3.58 3.33 4.37
CA ASP A 14 4.25 2.66 5.49
C ASP A 14 4.01 1.14 5.45
N LEU A 15 2.77 0.71 5.17
CA LEU A 15 2.45 -0.72 5.00
C LEU A 15 3.28 -1.34 3.88
N VAL A 16 3.35 -0.69 2.72
CA VAL A 16 4.10 -1.19 1.56
C VAL A 16 5.58 -1.29 1.87
N ALA A 17 6.14 -0.30 2.56
CA ALA A 17 7.55 -0.32 2.95
C ALA A 17 7.85 -1.45 3.94
N ASN A 18 6.98 -1.67 4.92
CA ASN A 18 7.12 -2.79 5.85
C ASN A 18 7.07 -4.12 5.14
N LEU A 19 6.09 -4.35 4.25
CA LEU A 19 5.99 -5.60 3.53
C LEU A 19 7.18 -5.82 2.58
N ALA A 20 7.60 -4.78 1.85
CA ALA A 20 8.74 -4.86 0.92
C ALA A 20 10.09 -5.12 1.61
N THR A 21 10.23 -4.72 2.87
CA THR A 21 11.48 -4.85 3.64
C THR A 21 11.42 -5.94 4.71
N GLY A 22 10.34 -6.70 4.81
CA GLY A 22 10.16 -7.69 5.87
C GLY A 22 10.16 -7.07 7.27
N GLU A 23 9.42 -5.97 7.42
CA GLU A 23 9.28 -5.15 8.65
C GLU A 23 10.57 -4.45 9.11
N MET A 24 11.58 -4.35 8.25
CA MET A 24 12.84 -3.65 8.56
C MET A 24 12.82 -2.16 8.22
N TRP A 25 11.69 -1.62 7.74
CA TRP A 25 11.58 -0.21 7.43
C TRP A 25 11.57 0.62 8.72
N ASP A 26 12.54 1.52 8.86
CA ASP A 26 12.72 2.32 10.07
C ASP A 26 11.65 3.42 10.27
N GLY A 27 10.78 3.63 9.28
CA GLY A 27 9.74 4.67 9.31
C GLY A 27 10.30 6.10 9.34
N GLY A 28 11.62 6.29 9.20
CA GLY A 28 12.29 7.58 9.31
C GLY A 28 11.99 8.50 8.13
N ARG A 29 11.57 7.92 7.00
CA ARG A 29 11.01 8.65 5.85
C ARG A 29 9.88 7.88 5.20
N ARG A 30 9.02 8.60 4.48
CA ARG A 30 8.03 7.98 3.61
C ARG A 30 8.70 7.48 2.33
N PRO A 31 8.36 6.28 1.84
CA PRO A 31 8.88 5.79 0.59
C PRO A 31 8.38 6.65 -0.58
N GLY A 32 9.28 6.89 -1.53
CA GLY A 32 8.99 7.66 -2.74
C GLY A 32 8.29 6.82 -3.81
N ARG A 33 7.81 7.48 -4.87
CA ARG A 33 7.15 6.79 -5.99
C ARG A 33 8.05 5.78 -6.67
N GLU A 34 9.31 6.14 -6.90
CA GLU A 34 10.28 5.29 -7.59
C GLU A 34 10.59 4.04 -6.77
N GLU A 35 10.78 4.20 -5.46
CA GLU A 35 11.06 3.13 -4.52
C GLU A 35 9.90 2.13 -4.42
N VAL A 36 8.67 2.63 -4.29
CA VAL A 36 7.46 1.78 -4.35
C VAL A 36 7.34 1.07 -5.69
N THR A 37 7.64 1.75 -6.80
CA THR A 37 7.58 1.13 -8.13
C THR A 37 8.62 0.03 -8.28
N ALA A 38 9.83 0.22 -7.73
CA ALA A 38 10.88 -0.78 -7.72
C ALA A 38 10.45 -2.03 -6.92
N TRP A 39 9.94 -1.85 -5.70
CA TRP A 39 9.47 -2.98 -4.87
C TRP A 39 8.37 -3.79 -5.55
N LEU A 40 7.34 -3.11 -6.07
CA LEU A 40 6.23 -3.78 -6.76
C LEU A 40 6.64 -4.39 -8.10
N GLY A 41 7.72 -3.88 -8.73
CA GLY A 41 8.26 -4.45 -9.96
C GLY A 41 9.14 -5.68 -9.72
N THR A 42 9.79 -5.78 -8.56
CA THR A 42 10.64 -6.92 -8.18
C THR A 42 9.85 -8.04 -7.51
N ASP A 43 8.86 -7.71 -6.68
CA ASP A 43 8.05 -8.69 -5.95
C ASP A 43 6.61 -8.73 -6.48
N TYR A 44 6.32 -9.78 -7.26
CA TYR A 44 4.99 -10.01 -7.82
C TYR A 44 3.94 -10.37 -6.75
N GLY A 45 4.34 -11.04 -5.67
CA GLY A 45 3.44 -11.37 -4.56
C GLY A 45 2.97 -10.11 -3.87
N LEU A 46 3.91 -9.23 -3.53
CA LEU A 46 3.63 -7.90 -2.97
C LEU A 46 2.72 -7.08 -3.90
N TYR A 47 2.98 -7.09 -5.21
CA TYR A 47 2.11 -6.42 -6.17
C TYR A 47 0.66 -6.91 -6.12
N GLN A 48 0.44 -8.22 -6.09
CA GLN A 48 -0.90 -8.79 -6.00
C GLN A 48 -1.60 -8.40 -4.70
N GLU A 49 -0.91 -8.48 -3.56
CA GLU A 49 -1.46 -8.06 -2.27
C GLU A 49 -1.88 -6.59 -2.27
N MET A 50 -1.06 -5.71 -2.83
CA MET A 50 -1.37 -4.27 -2.93
C MET A 50 -2.56 -4.00 -3.85
N MET A 51 -2.68 -4.77 -4.94
CA MET A 51 -3.83 -4.66 -5.85
C MET A 51 -5.13 -5.10 -5.18
N VAL A 52 -5.11 -6.19 -4.41
CA VAL A 52 -6.28 -6.65 -3.63
C VAL A 52 -6.70 -5.61 -2.60
N LEU A 53 -5.74 -5.03 -1.87
CA LEU A 53 -6.03 -4.00 -0.88
C LEU A 53 -6.64 -2.74 -1.51
N VAL A 54 -6.09 -2.29 -2.64
CA VAL A 54 -6.62 -1.14 -3.38
C VAL A 54 -8.02 -1.42 -3.92
N ASP A 55 -8.29 -2.63 -4.42
CA ASP A 55 -9.62 -3.01 -4.91
C ASP A 55 -10.65 -3.04 -3.76
N ALA A 56 -10.27 -3.60 -2.60
CA ALA A 56 -11.10 -3.64 -1.41
C ALA A 56 -11.49 -2.24 -0.91
N TRP A 57 -10.59 -1.26 -1.00
CA TRP A 57 -10.88 0.13 -0.65
C TRP A 57 -11.72 0.86 -1.70
N ARG A 58 -11.57 0.53 -2.99
CA ARG A 58 -12.36 1.12 -4.09
C ARG A 58 -13.80 0.62 -4.12
N ARG A 59 -14.03 -0.62 -3.67
CA ARG A 59 -15.35 -1.20 -3.53
C ARG A 59 -15.60 -1.47 -2.05
N PRO A 60 -15.90 -0.43 -1.25
CA PRO A 60 -16.45 -0.68 0.07
C PRO A 60 -17.67 -1.57 -0.17
N ARG A 61 -17.64 -2.80 0.33
CA ARG A 61 -18.85 -3.60 0.45
C ARG A 61 -19.72 -2.81 1.41
N ILE A 62 -20.56 -1.93 0.87
CA ILE A 62 -21.67 -1.35 1.61
C ILE A 62 -22.48 -2.58 1.98
N GLY A 63 -22.25 -3.07 3.20
CA GLY A 63 -23.10 -4.04 3.83
C GLY A 63 -24.50 -3.45 3.75
N ARG A 64 -25.32 -4.03 2.88
CA ARG A 64 -26.73 -3.75 2.84
C ARG A 64 -27.27 -4.24 4.18
N LEU A 65 -27.40 -3.32 5.14
CA LEU A 65 -28.25 -3.50 6.30
C LEU A 65 -29.69 -3.42 5.75
N THR A 66 -30.21 -4.57 5.33
CA THR A 66 -31.65 -4.81 5.16
C THR A 66 -32.09 -5.79 6.22
#